data_AF-A0A7X8IIF2-F1
#
_entry.id   AF-A0A7X8IIF2-F1
#
_cell.length_a   1.000
_cell.length_b   1.000
_cell.length_c   1.000
_cell.angle_alpha   90.00
_cell.angle_beta   90.00
_cell.angle_gamma   90.00
#
_symmetry.space_group_name_H-M   'P 1'
#
loop_
_entity.id
_entity.type
_entity.pdbx_description
1 polymer ?
#
loop_
_entity_poly.entity_id
_entity_poly.type
_entity_poly.pdbx_seq_one_letter_code
_entity_poly.pdbx_strand_id
1 'polypeptide(L)'
;MIAKHFDIREFVSPAVYQKYAAKAWWFLDPRLIETADYLRSIFGPMIINDWMWGGSFRHRGLRSALDPQAPRGDFSLHRFGRALDAHFRNV
;
A
#
# COMPACT_ATOMS: atom_id res chain seq x y z
N MET A 1 -15.16 0.91 0.48
CA MET A 1 -14.72 0.67 1.88
C MET A 1 -13.44 1.47 2.11
N ILE A 2 -13.25 2.04 3.29
CA ILE A 2 -11.99 2.70 3.71
C ILE A 2 -11.38 1.85 4.82
N ALA A 3 -10.06 1.70 4.84
CA ALA A 3 -9.36 0.91 5.85
C ALA A 3 -9.61 1.46 7.26
N LYS A 4 -9.63 0.57 8.26
CA LYS A 4 -9.81 0.95 9.67
C LYS A 4 -8.50 1.35 10.33
N HIS A 5 -7.41 0.65 10.01
CA HIS A 5 -6.12 0.83 10.68
C HIS A 5 -5.08 1.55 9.82
N PHE A 6 -5.38 1.80 8.55
CA PHE A 6 -4.42 2.30 7.57
C PHE A 6 -4.85 3.62 6.93
N ASP A 7 -3.86 4.46 6.67
CA ASP A 7 -3.98 5.62 5.78
C ASP A 7 -3.70 5.19 4.33
N ILE A 8 -4.33 5.85 3.36
CA ILE A 8 -4.10 5.56 1.93
C ILE A 8 -2.62 5.70 1.53
N ARG A 9 -1.89 6.62 2.18
CA ARG A 9 -0.45 6.86 1.95
C ARG A 9 0.40 5.63 2.27
N GLU A 10 -0.09 4.71 3.10
CA GLU A 10 0.59 3.44 3.38
C GLU A 10 0.48 2.46 2.20
N PHE A 11 -0.55 2.59 1.35
CA PHE A 11 -0.76 1.70 0.20
C PHE A 11 -0.20 2.24 -1.11
N VAL A 12 0.05 3.53 -1.21
CA VAL A 12 0.46 4.16 -2.48
C VAL A 12 1.75 4.96 -2.34
N SER A 13 2.42 5.23 -3.46
CA SER A 13 3.61 6.06 -3.50
C SER A 13 3.28 7.56 -3.30
N PRO A 14 4.27 8.41 -2.98
CA PRO A 14 4.08 9.86 -2.93
C PRO A 14 3.50 10.42 -4.24
N ALA A 15 3.95 9.93 -5.39
CA ALA A 15 3.50 10.40 -6.71
C ALA A 15 2.01 10.09 -6.95
N VAL A 16 1.55 8.89 -6.56
CA VAL A 16 0.13 8.53 -6.64
C VAL A 16 -0.70 9.39 -5.68
N TYR A 17 -0.25 9.57 -4.44
CA TYR A 17 -0.98 10.38 -3.46
C TYR A 17 -1.04 11.85 -3.88
N GLN A 18 0.04 12.43 -4.39
CA GLN A 18 0.06 13.80 -4.89
C GLN A 18 -0.97 14.03 -6.02
N LYS A 19 -1.13 13.04 -6.91
CA LYS A 19 -2.03 13.15 -8.05
C LYS A 19 -3.50 12.88 -7.71
N TYR A 20 -3.78 11.95 -6.78
CA TYR A 20 -5.13 11.46 -6.55
C TYR A 20 -5.64 11.66 -5.12
N ALA A 21 -4.77 11.95 -4.16
CA ALA A 21 -5.07 12.08 -2.74
C ALA A 21 -5.96 10.91 -2.24
N ALA A 22 -7.08 11.21 -1.57
CA ALA A 22 -8.02 10.20 -1.11
C ALA A 22 -8.64 9.35 -2.25
N LYS A 23 -8.68 9.83 -3.50
CA LYS A 23 -9.19 9.04 -4.64
C LYS A 23 -8.29 7.85 -4.98
N ALA A 24 -7.07 7.80 -4.45
CA ALA A 24 -6.17 6.68 -4.68
C ALA A 24 -6.73 5.34 -4.14
N TRP A 25 -7.70 5.37 -3.21
CA TRP A 25 -8.45 4.17 -2.80
C TRP A 25 -9.12 3.44 -3.96
N TRP A 26 -9.49 4.15 -5.04
CA TRP A 26 -10.14 3.54 -6.22
C TRP A 26 -9.24 2.56 -6.98
N PHE A 27 -7.92 2.62 -6.79
CA PHE A 27 -6.97 1.74 -7.45
C PHE A 27 -6.68 0.46 -6.67
N LEU A 28 -7.23 0.31 -5.47
CA LEU A 28 -6.98 -0.83 -4.59
C LEU A 28 -8.19 -1.74 -4.59
N ASP A 29 -7.94 -3.05 -4.62
CA ASP A 29 -8.99 -4.04 -4.46
C ASP A 29 -9.50 -4.00 -3.00
N PRO A 30 -10.81 -3.84 -2.75
CA PRO A 30 -11.35 -3.80 -1.40
C PRO A 30 -10.95 -5.01 -0.54
N ARG A 31 -10.81 -6.19 -1.14
CA ARG A 31 -10.41 -7.42 -0.44
C ARG A 31 -8.97 -7.36 0.05
N LEU A 32 -8.08 -6.65 -0.65
CA LEU A 32 -6.71 -6.40 -0.20
C LEU A 32 -6.73 -5.57 1.10
N ILE A 33 -7.59 -4.55 1.14
CA ILE A 33 -7.72 -3.64 2.29
C ILE A 33 -8.27 -4.40 3.50
N GLU A 34 -9.33 -5.19 3.31
CA GLU A 34 -9.90 -6.05 4.35
C GLU A 34 -8.86 -7.03 4.91
N THR A 35 -8.08 -7.65 4.02
CA THR A 35 -7.00 -8.56 4.40
C THR A 35 -5.92 -7.83 5.21
N ALA A 36 -5.52 -6.63 4.80
CA ALA A 36 -4.52 -5.84 5.51
C ALA A 36 -4.99 -5.47 6.93
N ASP A 37 -6.24 -4.99 7.06
CA ASP A 37 -6.84 -4.68 8.37
C ASP A 37 -6.89 -5.94 9.27
N TYR A 38 -7.29 -7.08 8.71
CA TYR A 38 -7.34 -8.34 9.44
C TYR A 38 -5.95 -8.78 9.93
N LEU A 39 -4.94 -8.74 9.06
CA LEU A 39 -3.56 -9.06 9.43
C LEU A 39 -3.04 -8.13 10.54
N ARG A 40 -3.30 -6.83 10.45
CA ARG A 40 -2.92 -5.85 11.49
C ARG A 40 -3.63 -6.11 12.83
N SER A 41 -4.87 -6.60 12.79
CA SER A 41 -5.61 -6.96 14.02
C SER A 41 -5.01 -8.18 14.75
N ILE A 42 -4.41 -9.11 14.00
CA ILE A 42 -3.83 -10.35 14.56
C ILE A 42 -2.38 -10.11 15.01
N PHE A 43 -1.55 -9.55 14.12
CA PHE A 43 -0.11 -9.49 14.30
C PHE A 43 0.38 -8.14 14.86
N GLY A 44 -0.53 -7.18 15.05
CA GLY A 44 -0.20 -5.85 15.56
C GLY A 44 0.40 -4.93 14.49
N PRO A 45 1.27 -3.97 14.87
CA PRO A 45 1.80 -2.96 13.96
C PRO A 45 2.42 -3.56 12.69
N MET A 46 1.77 -3.26 11.56
CA MET A 46 2.14 -3.69 10.22
C MET A 46 2.42 -2.47 9.35
N ILE A 47 3.59 -2.43 8.73
CA ILE A 47 4.02 -1.38 7.81
C ILE A 47 3.92 -1.91 6.38
N ILE A 48 3.33 -1.11 5.49
CA ILE A 48 3.38 -1.33 4.04
C ILE A 48 4.36 -0.30 3.46
N ASN A 49 3.93 0.94 3.26
CA ASN A 49 4.81 2.07 3.02
C ASN A 49 4.92 2.94 4.28
N ASP A 50 6.07 3.57 4.48
CA ASP A 50 6.34 4.45 5.63
C ASP A 50 6.90 5.82 5.23
N TRP A 51 6.94 6.13 3.94
CA TRP A 51 7.49 7.38 3.40
C TRP A 51 6.85 8.65 4.01
N MET A 52 5.58 8.60 4.39
CA MET A 52 4.89 9.75 4.99
C MET A 52 5.45 10.12 6.38
N TRP A 53 6.18 9.20 7.00
CA TRP A 53 6.91 9.41 8.26
C TRP A 53 8.42 9.50 8.07
N GLY A 54 8.90 9.71 6.83
CA GLY A 54 10.32 9.81 6.50
C GLY A 54 11.04 8.47 6.36
N GLY A 55 10.31 7.35 6.32
CA GLY A 55 10.90 6.02 6.12
C GLY A 55 11.27 5.72 4.66
N SER A 56 11.81 4.52 4.43
CA SER A 56 12.39 4.12 3.14
C SER A 56 11.43 3.35 2.23
N PHE A 57 10.31 2.85 2.77
CA PHE A 57 9.35 2.03 2.06
C PHE A 57 8.34 2.89 1.29
N ARG A 58 8.34 2.74 -0.03
CA ARG A 58 7.51 3.55 -0.95
C ARG A 58 6.91 2.79 -2.15
N HIS A 59 7.23 1.51 -2.31
CA HIS A 59 6.77 0.66 -3.42
C HIS A 59 6.31 -0.74 -2.94
N ARG A 60 5.79 -0.82 -1.71
CA ARG A 60 5.33 -2.07 -1.10
C ARG A 60 3.82 -2.30 -1.22
N GLY A 61 3.03 -1.28 -1.56
CA GLY A 61 1.62 -1.41 -1.93
C GLY A 61 1.43 -1.39 -3.45
N LEU A 62 0.58 -0.49 -3.95
CA LEU A 62 0.36 -0.24 -5.38
C LEU A 62 1.68 0.20 -6.06
N ARG A 63 2.07 -0.50 -7.12
CA ARG A 63 3.19 -0.14 -7.99
C ARG A 63 2.65 0.46 -9.28
N SER A 64 2.45 1.77 -9.27
CA SER A 64 1.83 2.53 -10.36
C SER A 64 2.81 2.76 -11.52
N ALA A 65 2.26 2.95 -12.73
CA ALA A 65 3.03 3.42 -13.87
C ALA A 65 3.59 4.85 -13.67
N LEU A 66 3.09 5.59 -12.67
CA LEU A 66 3.64 6.89 -12.25
C LEU A 66 5.00 6.79 -11.57
N ASP A 67 5.44 5.58 -11.19
CA ASP A 67 6.70 5.34 -10.50
C ASP A 67 7.63 4.50 -11.41
N PRO A 68 8.39 5.13 -12.34
CA PRO A 68 9.26 4.40 -13.26
C PRO A 68 10.29 3.48 -12.59
N GLN A 69 10.66 3.83 -11.35
CA GLN A 69 11.61 3.16 -10.47
C GLN A 69 11.01 2.00 -9.68
N ALA A 70 9.68 1.85 -9.64
CA ALA A 70 9.06 0.73 -8.93
C ALA A 70 9.39 -0.59 -9.64
N PRO A 71 9.60 -1.71 -8.89
CA PRO A 71 9.87 -3.00 -9.50
C PRO A 71 8.82 -3.40 -10.53
N ARG A 72 9.29 -3.81 -11.71
CA ARG A 72 8.44 -4.18 -12.84
C ARG A 72 8.27 -5.69 -12.89
N GLY A 73 7.02 -6.13 -12.94
CA GLY A 73 6.63 -7.47 -13.32
C GLY A 73 5.29 -7.35 -14.05
N ASP A 74 5.20 -7.90 -15.26
CA ASP A 74 4.08 -7.63 -16.18
C ASP A 74 2.73 -8.01 -15.57
N PHE A 75 2.71 -9.13 -14.85
CA PHE A 75 1.51 -9.64 -14.17
C PHE A 75 1.60 -9.52 -12.64
N SER A 76 2.48 -8.66 -12.12
CA SER A 76 2.58 -8.45 -10.67
C SER A 76 1.28 -7.88 -10.11
N LEU A 77 0.71 -8.55 -9.11
CA LEU A 77 -0.53 -8.10 -8.44
C LEU A 77 -0.39 -6.72 -7.76
N HIS A 78 0.82 -6.28 -7.43
CA HIS A 78 1.06 -4.92 -6.96
C HIS A 78 0.68 -3.86 -7.99
N ARG A 79 0.82 -4.15 -9.29
CA ARG A 79 0.44 -3.21 -10.37
C ARG A 79 -1.07 -3.09 -10.54
N PHE A 80 -1.81 -4.08 -10.06
CA PHE A 80 -3.27 -4.14 -10.11
C PHE A 80 -3.93 -3.79 -8.76
N GLY A 81 -3.17 -3.27 -7.78
CA GLY A 81 -3.69 -2.91 -6.46
C GLY A 81 -4.23 -4.11 -5.67
N ARG A 82 -3.63 -5.29 -5.87
CA ARG A 82 -4.09 -6.59 -5.33
C ARG A 82 -3.04 -7.32 -4.48
N ALA A 83 -1.87 -6.72 -4.28
CA ALA A 83 -0.85 -7.27 -3.41
C ALA A 83 -0.18 -6.15 -2.62
N LEU A 84 0.41 -6.55 -1.49
CA LEU A 84 1.22 -5.72 -0.63
C LEU A 84 2.37 -6.55 -0.05
N ASP A 85 3.48 -5.88 0.27
CA ASP A 85 4.57 -6.43 1.06
C ASP A 85 4.40 -5.90 2.49
N ALA A 86 4.13 -6.80 3.43
CA ALA A 86 3.91 -6.44 4.83
C ALA A 86 5.22 -6.59 5.65
N HIS A 87 5.52 -5.58 6.46
CA HIS A 87 6.58 -5.64 7.47
C HIS A 87 5.96 -5.50 8.86
N PHE A 88 5.93 -6.59 9.62
CA PHE A 88 5.43 -6.62 11.00
C PHE A 88 6.57 -6.27 11.96
N ARG A 89 6.31 -5.42 12.97
CA ARG A 89 7.36 -5.03 13.94
C ARG A 89 7.58 -6.04 15.06
N ASN A 90 6.59 -6.89 15.31
CA ASN A 90 6.51 -7.72 16.51
C ASN A 90 6.52 -9.23 16.19
N VAL A 91 6.96 -9.61 14.98
CA VAL A 91 7.00 -10.99 14.47
C VAL A 91 8.37 -11.25 13.86
#